data_AF-A0AA44UAF8-F1
#
_entry.id   AF-A0AA44UAF8-F1
#
_cell.length_a   1.000
_cell.length_b   1.000
_cell.length_c   1.000
_cell.angle_alpha   90.00
_cell.angle_beta   90.00
_cell.angle_gamma   90.00
#
_symmetry.space_group_name_H-M   'P 1'
#
loop_
_entity.id
_entity.type
_entity.pdbx_description
1 polymer ?
#
loop_
_entity_poly.entity_id
_entity_poly.type
_entity_poly.pdbx_seq_one_letter_code
_entity_poly.pdbx_strand_id
1 'polypeptide(L)'
;MVYGIDYCADAECYLKIKNQIKEGIGNIGGIQFAETKELGRVNRIDPLNITYLRVRGMWGIENPWFVFNYIYQRNMEKSFNFMAIINEDKWNSFNNTDKLLAIQDSKLAISDIKIKNPNNPARLRNAKLITYHL
;
A
#
# COMPACT_ATOMS: atom_id res chain seq x y z
N MET A 1 -3.00 11.59 -3.59
CA MET A 1 -2.08 10.51 -3.93
C MET A 1 -0.97 10.48 -2.90
N VAL A 2 -0.80 9.33 -2.25
CA VAL A 2 0.27 9.09 -1.28
C VAL A 2 1.27 8.15 -1.93
N TYR A 3 2.57 8.34 -1.69
CA TYR A 3 3.58 7.42 -2.19
C TYR A 3 3.44 6.04 -1.53
N GLY A 4 3.66 4.98 -2.30
CA GLY A 4 3.51 3.59 -1.82
C GLY A 4 4.32 3.29 -0.56
N ILE A 5 5.52 3.87 -0.44
CA ILE A 5 6.42 3.72 0.71
C ILE A 5 5.84 4.24 2.04
N ASP A 6 4.84 5.13 1.97
CA ASP A 6 4.15 5.67 3.14
C ASP A 6 2.75 5.07 3.32
N TYR A 7 2.29 4.29 2.33
CA TYR A 7 0.95 3.73 2.30
C TYR A 7 0.89 2.27 2.74
N CYS A 8 1.89 1.47 2.38
CA CYS A 8 1.97 0.07 2.77
C CYS A 8 3.33 -0.26 3.38
N ALA A 9 3.36 -1.33 4.17
CA ALA A 9 4.57 -1.77 4.85
C ALA A 9 5.58 -2.35 3.85
N ASP A 10 6.78 -2.65 4.33
CA ASP A 10 7.81 -3.28 3.51
C ASP A 10 7.37 -4.70 3.13
N ALA A 11 7.89 -5.19 1.99
CA ALA A 11 7.52 -6.48 1.44
C ALA A 11 7.68 -7.63 2.43
N GLU A 12 8.64 -7.54 3.35
CA GLU A 12 8.90 -8.53 4.40
C GLU A 12 7.66 -8.81 5.26
N CYS A 13 6.87 -7.78 5.60
CA CYS A 13 5.64 -7.92 6.37
C CYS A 13 4.67 -8.92 5.71
N TYR A 14 4.49 -8.80 4.41
CA TYR A 14 3.59 -9.64 3.62
C TYR A 14 4.20 -11.00 3.31
N LEU A 15 5.50 -11.05 3.01
CA LEU A 15 6.21 -12.28 2.67
C LEU A 15 6.30 -13.24 3.86
N LYS A 16 6.44 -12.73 5.09
CA LYS A 16 6.42 -13.54 6.30
C LYS A 16 5.14 -14.36 6.42
N ILE A 17 3.98 -13.71 6.28
CA ILE A 17 2.67 -14.37 6.32
C ILE A 17 2.50 -15.32 5.13
N LYS A 18 2.89 -14.88 3.92
CA LYS A 18 2.87 -15.73 2.72
C LYS A 18 3.60 -17.05 2.94
N ASN A 19 4.81 -16.99 3.49
CA ASN A 19 5.66 -18.17 3.71
C ASN A 19 5.06 -19.09 4.78
N GLN A 20 4.57 -18.54 5.90
CA GLN A 20 3.88 -19.33 6.94
C GLN A 20 2.65 -20.07 6.39
N ILE A 21 1.85 -19.42 5.54
CA ILE A 21 0.70 -20.07 4.89
C ILE A 21 1.17 -21.19 3.96
N LYS A 22 2.22 -20.94 3.16
CA LYS A 22 2.77 -21.95 2.22
C LYS A 22 3.32 -23.18 2.96
N GLU A 23 4.03 -22.98 4.06
CA GLU A 23 4.50 -24.06 4.93
C GLU A 23 3.33 -24.85 5.53
N GLY A 24 2.31 -24.15 6.05
CA GLY A 24 1.11 -24.79 6.60
C GLY A 24 0.38 -25.65 5.57
N ILE A 25 0.22 -25.15 4.34
CA ILE A 25 -0.38 -25.89 3.23
C ILE A 25 0.47 -27.13 2.88
N GLY A 26 1.79 -26.98 2.77
CA GLY A 26 2.70 -28.08 2.40
C GLY A 26 2.72 -29.25 3.41
N ASN A 27 2.34 -29.00 4.66
CA ASN A 27 2.29 -30.02 5.71
C ASN A 27 0.98 -30.81 5.77
N ILE A 28 0.02 -30.54 4.86
CA ILE A 28 -1.23 -31.30 4.80
C ILE A 28 -0.96 -32.71 4.22
N GLY A 29 -1.17 -33.74 5.05
CA GLY A 29 -0.99 -35.13 4.64
C GLY A 29 -2.01 -35.59 3.58
N GLY A 30 -1.59 -36.54 2.73
CA GLY A 30 -2.46 -37.15 1.72
C GLY A 30 -2.66 -36.33 0.44
N ILE A 31 -1.91 -35.24 0.27
CA ILE A 31 -2.03 -34.34 -0.89
C ILE A 31 -0.70 -34.23 -1.64
N GLN A 32 -0.73 -34.34 -2.98
CA GLN A 32 0.46 -34.16 -3.81
C GLN A 32 0.66 -32.69 -4.16
N PHE A 33 1.51 -32.02 -3.38
CA PHE A 33 1.94 -30.65 -3.66
C PHE A 33 2.97 -30.56 -4.78
N ALA A 34 2.89 -29.47 -5.55
CA ALA A 34 3.90 -29.10 -6.53
C ALA A 34 4.50 -27.73 -6.19
N GLU A 35 5.78 -27.56 -6.50
CA GLU A 35 6.45 -26.28 -6.34
C GLU A 35 5.77 -25.21 -7.21
N THR A 36 5.54 -24.03 -6.62
CA THR A 36 4.87 -22.91 -7.30
C THR A 36 5.27 -21.57 -6.69
N LYS A 37 5.13 -20.51 -7.50
CA LYS A 37 5.24 -19.09 -7.07
C LYS A 37 4.01 -18.61 -6.29
N GLU A 38 2.92 -19.38 -6.37
CA GLU A 38 1.65 -19.15 -5.67
C GLU A 38 1.70 -19.65 -4.21
N LEU A 39 0.60 -19.57 -3.46
CA LEU A 39 0.55 -20.08 -2.08
C LEU A 39 0.58 -21.60 -2.03
N GLY A 40 0.01 -22.24 -3.05
CA GLY A 40 0.01 -23.69 -3.17
C GLY A 40 -0.50 -24.13 -4.53
N ARG A 41 -0.04 -25.29 -4.98
CA ARG A 41 -0.60 -26.01 -6.11
C ARG A 41 -0.73 -27.47 -5.73
N VAL A 42 -1.95 -27.97 -5.85
CA VAL A 42 -2.30 -29.36 -5.56
C VAL A 42 -2.67 -30.03 -6.88
N ASN A 43 -2.01 -31.12 -7.22
CA ASN A 43 -2.33 -31.88 -8.43
C ASN A 43 -3.15 -33.13 -8.09
N ARG A 44 -3.76 -33.73 -9.11
CA ARG A 44 -4.38 -35.06 -9.08
C ARG A 44 -5.49 -35.21 -8.04
N ILE A 45 -6.42 -34.27 -8.05
CA ILE A 45 -7.51 -34.21 -7.06
C ILE A 45 -8.66 -35.15 -7.45
N ASP A 46 -8.95 -35.23 -8.74
CA ASP A 46 -9.98 -36.15 -9.25
C ASP A 46 -9.46 -37.60 -9.33
N PRO A 47 -10.36 -38.60 -9.34
CA PRO A 47 -9.99 -40.02 -9.48
C PRO A 47 -9.23 -40.37 -10.77
N LEU A 48 -9.35 -39.54 -11.82
CA LEU A 48 -8.63 -39.71 -13.08
C LEU A 48 -7.21 -39.13 -13.04
N ASN A 49 -6.84 -38.44 -11.95
CA ASN A 49 -5.57 -37.77 -11.73
C ASN A 49 -5.23 -36.66 -12.74
N ILE A 50 -6.22 -35.99 -13.36
CA ILE A 50 -5.99 -35.00 -14.43
C ILE A 50 -6.16 -33.53 -14.01
N THR A 51 -6.79 -33.25 -12.88
CA THR A 51 -7.00 -31.88 -12.38
C THR A 51 -5.89 -31.37 -11.47
N TYR A 52 -5.87 -30.06 -11.30
CA TYR A 52 -5.08 -29.38 -10.28
C TYR A 52 -5.85 -28.21 -9.68
N LEU A 53 -5.64 -27.93 -8.39
CA LEU A 53 -6.12 -26.74 -7.68
C LEU A 53 -4.96 -25.76 -7.51
N ARG A 54 -5.24 -24.48 -7.73
CA ARG A 54 -4.32 -23.36 -7.49
C ARG A 54 -4.80 -22.54 -6.33
N VAL A 55 -3.90 -22.25 -5.39
CA VAL A 55 -4.17 -21.41 -4.24
C VAL A 55 -3.37 -20.12 -4.40
N ARG A 56 -4.08 -19.01 -4.58
CA ARG A 56 -3.49 -17.67 -4.76
C ARG A 56 -3.91 -16.74 -3.63
N GLY A 57 -2.98 -15.90 -3.19
CA GLY A 57 -3.28 -14.81 -2.27
C GLY A 57 -3.65 -13.54 -3.02
N MET A 58 -4.59 -12.78 -2.47
CA MET A 58 -4.90 -11.41 -2.89
C MET A 58 -4.89 -10.55 -1.64
N TRP A 59 -4.16 -9.43 -1.68
CA TRP A 59 -4.16 -8.47 -0.58
C TRP A 59 -5.26 -7.44 -0.79
N GLY A 60 -6.17 -7.33 0.16
CA GLY A 60 -7.05 -6.17 0.29
C GLY A 60 -6.29 -5.02 0.95
N ILE A 61 -6.55 -3.80 0.51
CA ILE A 61 -6.01 -2.60 1.15
C ILE A 61 -7.09 -1.53 1.18
N GLU A 62 -7.21 -0.83 2.31
CA GLU A 62 -8.19 0.23 2.49
C GLU A 62 -7.88 1.45 1.64
N ASN A 63 -8.90 2.14 1.13
CA ASN A 63 -8.71 3.32 0.30
C ASN A 63 -7.87 4.40 1.04
N PRO A 64 -6.91 5.08 0.36
CA PRO A 64 -6.08 6.11 0.98
C PRO A 64 -6.86 7.23 1.68
N TRP A 65 -8.08 7.54 1.23
CA TRP A 65 -8.93 8.54 1.90
C TRP A 65 -9.33 8.13 3.32
N PHE A 66 -9.53 6.83 3.57
CA PHE A 66 -9.82 6.32 4.91
C PHE A 66 -8.55 6.23 5.73
N VAL A 67 -7.48 5.66 5.16
CA VAL A 67 -6.19 5.48 5.85
C VAL A 67 -5.62 6.81 6.34
N PHE A 68 -5.72 7.87 5.54
CA PHE A 68 -5.18 9.20 5.85
C PHE A 68 -6.25 10.20 6.29
N ASN A 69 -7.41 9.75 6.78
CA ASN A 69 -8.47 10.65 7.26
C ASN A 69 -8.04 11.56 8.44
N TYR A 70 -7.01 11.15 9.18
CA TYR A 70 -6.39 11.89 10.28
C TYR A 70 -5.48 13.03 9.80
N ILE A 71 -5.15 13.05 8.51
CA ILE A 71 -4.34 14.09 7.87
C ILE A 71 -5.21 15.03 7.06
N TYR A 72 -6.11 14.49 6.25
CA TYR A 72 -6.88 15.27 5.29
C TYR A 72 -8.27 14.69 5.10
N GLN A 73 -9.27 15.57 5.11
CA GLN A 73 -10.66 15.26 4.81
C GLN A 73 -11.09 16.07 3.59
N ARG A 74 -11.81 15.42 2.67
CA ARG A 74 -12.30 16.07 1.45
C ARG A 74 -13.34 17.12 1.81
N ASN A 75 -13.26 18.29 1.17
CA ASN A 75 -14.32 19.28 1.27
C ASN A 75 -15.43 18.93 0.26
N MET A 76 -16.58 18.50 0.75
CA MET A 76 -17.70 18.06 -0.08
C MET A 76 -18.43 19.20 -0.81
N GLU A 77 -18.18 20.46 -0.43
CA GLU A 77 -18.69 21.64 -1.13
C GLU A 77 -17.88 21.98 -2.39
N LYS A 78 -16.67 21.43 -2.51
CA LYS A 78 -15.77 21.68 -3.63
C LYS A 78 -16.05 20.70 -4.76
N SER A 79 -16.07 21.24 -5.99
CA SER A 79 -16.22 20.46 -7.21
C SER A 79 -15.03 19.52 -7.45
N PHE A 80 -13.87 19.90 -6.91
CA PHE A 80 -12.64 19.12 -7.01
C PHE A 80 -11.84 19.18 -5.72
N ASN A 81 -11.32 18.03 -5.29
CA ASN A 81 -10.39 17.91 -4.18
C ASN A 81 -9.17 17.12 -4.61
N PHE A 82 -8.01 17.73 -4.47
CA PHE A 82 -6.73 17.08 -4.60
C PHE A 82 -5.98 17.14 -3.28
N MET A 83 -5.35 16.02 -2.95
CA MET A 83 -4.42 15.90 -1.84
C MET A 83 -3.27 15.04 -2.32
N ALA A 84 -2.04 15.38 -1.95
CA ALA A 84 -0.87 14.53 -2.06
C ALA A 84 -0.04 14.57 -0.78
N ILE A 85 0.49 13.42 -0.37
CA ILE A 85 1.35 13.28 0.80
C ILE A 85 2.69 12.73 0.32
N ILE A 86 3.76 13.43 0.65
CA ILE A 86 5.12 13.11 0.23
C ILE A 86 6.01 13.18 1.46
N ASN A 87 6.58 12.05 1.90
CA ASN A 87 7.55 12.10 3.00
C ASN A 87 8.76 12.98 2.66
N GLU A 88 9.42 13.47 3.70
CA GLU A 88 10.53 14.42 3.59
C GLU A 88 11.70 13.85 2.77
N ASP A 89 12.07 12.58 2.96
CA ASP A 89 13.13 11.93 2.17
C ASP A 89 12.82 11.96 0.67
N LYS A 90 11.56 11.67 0.31
CA LYS A 90 11.10 11.65 -1.08
C LYS A 90 10.99 13.06 -1.63
N TRP A 91 10.48 14.01 -0.85
CA TRP A 91 10.40 15.41 -1.21
C TRP A 91 11.79 15.97 -1.56
N ASN A 92 12.78 15.69 -0.70
CA ASN A 92 14.16 16.14 -0.90
C ASN A 92 14.87 15.44 -2.08
N SER A 93 14.33 14.32 -2.57
CA SER A 93 14.84 13.65 -3.78
C SER A 93 14.44 14.35 -5.08
N PHE A 94 13.51 15.29 -5.04
CA PHE A 94 13.03 16.01 -6.23
C PHE A 94 13.86 17.27 -6.49
N ASN A 95 14.16 17.52 -7.77
CA ASN A 95 14.93 18.69 -8.22
C ASN A 95 14.05 19.88 -8.64
N ASN A 96 12.72 19.74 -8.51
CA ASN A 96 11.75 20.69 -9.05
C ASN A 96 10.76 21.21 -8.00
N THR A 97 11.02 20.96 -6.71
CA THR A 97 10.18 21.44 -5.61
C THR A 97 10.02 22.95 -5.63
N ASP A 98 11.05 23.68 -6.02
CA ASP A 98 11.03 25.14 -6.12
C ASP A 98 9.98 25.65 -7.12
N LYS A 99 9.74 24.90 -8.20
CA LYS A 99 8.70 25.24 -9.18
C LYS A 99 7.31 25.19 -8.57
N LEU A 100 7.08 24.22 -7.67
CA LEU A 100 5.81 24.07 -6.96
C LEU A 100 5.66 25.17 -5.90
N LEU A 101 6.72 25.47 -5.15
CA LEU A 101 6.73 26.53 -4.13
C LEU A 101 6.55 27.93 -4.72
N ALA A 102 6.98 28.15 -5.97
CA ALA A 102 6.81 29.42 -6.67
C ALA A 102 5.38 29.67 -7.18
N ILE A 103 4.49 28.67 -7.16
CA ILE A 103 3.10 28.85 -7.60
C ILE A 103 2.34 29.67 -6.57
N GLN A 104 1.90 30.86 -6.97
CA GLN A 104 1.02 31.71 -6.17
C GLN A 104 -0.43 31.49 -6.62
N ASP A 105 -1.10 30.51 -6.02
CA ASP A 105 -2.54 30.29 -6.17
C ASP A 105 -3.17 30.08 -4.79
N SER A 106 -4.17 30.88 -4.44
CA SER A 106 -4.94 30.76 -3.18
C SER A 106 -5.62 29.39 -2.99
N LYS A 107 -5.80 28.63 -4.07
CA LYS A 107 -6.39 27.29 -4.07
C LYS A 107 -5.38 26.19 -3.75
N LEU A 108 -4.08 26.49 -3.87
CA LEU A 108 -2.98 25.59 -3.55
C LEU A 108 -2.50 25.85 -2.12
N ALA A 109 -2.41 24.79 -1.31
CA ALA A 109 -1.78 24.86 -0.01
C ALA A 109 -0.73 23.75 0.14
N ILE A 110 0.39 24.09 0.77
CA ILE A 110 1.46 23.16 1.10
C ILE A 110 1.77 23.32 2.58
N SER A 111 1.68 22.25 3.35
CA SER A 111 1.92 22.25 4.79
C SER A 111 2.80 21.09 5.23
N ASP A 112 3.50 21.31 6.34
CA ASP A 112 4.25 20.27 7.04
C ASP A 112 3.32 19.46 7.94
N ILE A 113 3.37 18.14 7.79
CA ILE A 113 2.57 17.18 8.55
C ILE A 113 3.42 16.03 9.07
N LYS A 114 2.83 15.24 9.98
CA LYS A 114 3.42 14.00 10.47
C LYS A 114 2.51 12.82 10.17
N ILE A 115 3.01 11.83 9.45
CA ILE A 115 2.27 10.62 9.07
C ILE A 115 2.79 9.40 9.80
N LYS A 116 1.92 8.41 10.01
CA LYS A 116 2.29 7.12 10.60
C LYS A 116 3.22 6.36 9.66
N ASN A 117 4.28 5.76 10.18
CA ASN A 117 5.11 4.85 9.41
C ASN A 117 4.38 3.50 9.24
N PRO A 118 4.19 3.00 8.01
CA PRO A 118 3.46 1.75 7.78
C PRO A 118 4.15 0.51 8.38
N ASN A 119 5.46 0.55 8.61
CA ASN A 119 6.20 -0.52 9.29
C ASN A 119 6.11 -0.43 10.82
N ASN A 120 5.84 0.75 11.37
CA ASN A 120 5.66 0.95 12.82
C ASN A 120 4.81 2.21 13.09
N PRO A 121 3.50 2.07 13.33
CA PRO A 121 2.60 3.21 13.50
C PRO A 121 2.90 4.11 14.71
N ALA A 122 3.67 3.63 15.70
CA ALA A 122 4.11 4.44 16.84
C ALA A 122 5.18 5.46 16.45
N ARG A 123 5.84 5.26 15.29
CA ARG A 123 6.82 6.19 14.74
C ARG A 123 6.15 7.08 13.70
N LEU A 124 6.28 8.38 13.90
CA LEU A 124 5.82 9.37 12.93
C LEU A 124 6.96 9.76 11.99
N ARG A 125 6.60 10.05 10.73
CA ARG A 125 7.49 10.58 9.69
C ARG A 125 7.04 11.97 9.29
N ASN A 126 8.00 12.88 9.10
CA ASN A 126 7.72 14.17 8.51
C ASN A 126 7.34 14.00 7.04
N ALA A 127 6.35 14.76 6.60
CA ALA A 127 5.89 14.77 5.22
C ALA A 127 5.32 16.14 4.85
N LYS A 128 5.30 16.41 3.55
CA LYS A 128 4.58 17.54 2.95
C LYS A 128 3.19 17.08 2.54
N LEU A 129 2.17 17.83 2.97
CA LEU A 129 0.81 17.75 2.47
C LEU A 129 0.61 18.83 1.42
N ILE A 130 0.23 18.44 0.21
CA ILE A 130 -0.09 19.36 -0.89
C ILE A 130 -1.58 19.20 -1.16
N THR A 131 -2.34 20.29 -1.12
CA THR A 131 -3.77 20.26 -1.43
C THR A 131 -4.13 21.28 -2.51
N TYR A 132 -5.14 20.94 -3.32
CA TYR A 132 -5.70 21.86 -4.32
C TYR A 132 -7.22 21.67 -4.41
N HIS A 133 -7.98 22.77 -4.45
CA HIS A 133 -9.44 22.74 -4.47
C HIS A 133 -10.02 23.64 -5.57
N LEU A 134 -11.06 23.17 -6.26
CA LEU A 134 -11.88 23.99 -7.18
C LEU A 134 -13.29 24.15 -6.62
#